data_AF-A0A3A2Z9J7-F1
#
_entry.id   AF-A0A3A2Z9J7-F1
#
_cell.length_a   1.000
_cell.length_b   1.000
_cell.length_c   1.000
_cell.angle_alpha   90.00
_cell.angle_beta   90.00
_cell.angle_gamma   90.00
#
_symmetry.space_group_name_H-M   'P 1'
#
loop_
_entity.id
_entity.type
_entity.pdbx_description
1 polymer ?
#
loop_
_entity_poly.entity_id
_entity_poly.type
_entity_poly.pdbx_seq_one_letter_code
_entity_poly.pdbx_strand_id
1 'polypeptide(L)'
;MDERSRTQQAIDQFFATRESPTQSECDNYARKVCGASAVQQVAIPGSLSYTVRCIDLRNGQQDLIMSFRQAECTLDQAVIELATSIHRTLVPAATFHGKMHNSNPPLLVYTMPYLPGIPCLEAPGSKAELSLEEESRHICFAKHLAR
;
A
#
# COMPACT_ATOMS: atom_id res chain seq x y z
N MET A 1 19.01 13.94 16.39
CA MET A 1 18.49 12.55 16.35
C MET A 1 17.12 12.66 15.70
N ASP A 2 16.99 12.16 14.48
CA ASP A 2 15.90 12.52 13.57
C ASP A 2 14.58 11.88 14.02
N GLU A 3 13.66 12.67 14.57
CA GLU A 3 12.32 12.24 15.01
C GLU A 3 11.36 12.05 13.80
N ARG A 4 11.83 11.41 12.72
CA ARG A 4 10.94 11.02 11.63
C ARG A 4 10.15 9.80 12.03
N SER A 5 8.83 9.83 11.79
CA SER A 5 7.98 8.66 11.93
C SER A 5 8.52 7.52 11.06
N ARG A 6 8.33 6.26 11.49
CA ARG A 6 8.73 5.08 10.69
C ARG A 6 8.13 5.11 9.29
N THR A 7 6.92 5.64 9.15
CA THR A 7 6.25 5.89 7.88
C THR A 7 7.06 6.83 6.99
N GLN A 8 7.51 7.97 7.50
CA GLN A 8 8.30 8.93 6.72
C GLN A 8 9.66 8.35 6.33
N GLN A 9 10.33 7.60 7.22
CA GLN A 9 11.60 6.94 6.90
C GLN A 9 11.46 5.94 5.75
N ALA A 10 10.39 5.14 5.74
CA ALA A 10 10.13 4.20 4.66
C ALA A 10 9.79 4.90 3.32
N ILE A 11 9.05 6.01 3.36
CA ILE A 11 8.79 6.84 2.18
C ILE A 11 10.08 7.45 1.66
N ASP A 12 10.89 8.05 2.54
CA ASP A 12 12.18 8.64 2.17
C ASP A 12 13.09 7.59 1.51
N GLN A 13 13.14 6.38 2.07
CA GLN A 13 13.91 5.27 1.52
C GLN A 13 13.41 4.84 0.14
N PHE A 14 12.09 4.79 -0.08
CA PHE A 14 11.51 4.45 -1.39
C PHE A 14 11.91 5.45 -2.48
N PHE A 15 12.07 6.74 -2.13
CA PHE A 15 12.45 7.80 -3.06
C PHE A 15 13.95 8.12 -3.10
N ALA A 16 14.76 7.58 -2.18
CA ALA A 16 16.16 7.99 -1.97
C ALA A 16 17.07 7.91 -3.21
N THR A 17 16.91 6.87 -4.03
CA THR A 17 17.77 6.61 -5.21
C THR A 17 17.07 6.91 -6.53
N ARG A 18 15.89 7.52 -6.46
CA ARG A 18 14.97 7.65 -7.57
C ARG A 18 15.13 9.02 -8.21
N GLU A 19 15.36 9.04 -9.53
CA GLU A 19 15.44 10.29 -10.29
C GLU A 19 14.06 10.93 -10.43
N SER A 20 13.04 10.10 -10.69
CA SER A 20 11.67 10.54 -10.88
C SER A 20 10.67 9.38 -10.72
N PRO A 21 9.41 9.65 -10.36
CA PRO A 21 8.90 10.89 -9.77
C PRO A 21 9.32 11.02 -8.29
N THR A 22 9.17 12.24 -7.79
CA THR A 22 9.15 12.61 -6.37
C THR A 22 7.84 12.21 -5.69
N GLN A 23 7.83 12.23 -4.36
CA GLN A 23 6.61 12.02 -3.56
C GLN A 23 5.48 12.97 -3.97
N SER A 24 5.77 14.25 -4.16
CA SER A 24 4.77 15.27 -4.49
C SER A 24 4.19 15.07 -5.90
N GLU A 25 4.99 14.59 -6.84
CA GLU A 25 4.52 14.21 -8.18
C GLU A 25 3.60 12.99 -8.14
N CYS A 26 3.90 11.98 -7.32
CA CYS A 26 2.99 10.86 -7.05
C CYS A 26 1.68 11.35 -6.43
N ASP A 27 1.73 12.22 -5.41
CA ASP A 27 0.54 12.77 -4.76
C ASP A 27 -0.32 13.60 -5.74
N ASN A 28 0.33 14.40 -6.59
CA ASN A 28 -0.34 15.16 -7.64
C ASN A 28 -1.00 14.25 -8.68
N TYR A 29 -0.33 13.17 -9.07
CA TYR A 29 -0.86 12.17 -9.97
C TYR A 29 -2.09 11.48 -9.36
N ALA A 30 -2.01 11.07 -8.09
CA ALA A 30 -3.09 10.44 -7.36
C ALA A 30 -4.34 11.33 -7.28
N ARG A 31 -4.18 12.61 -6.93
CA ARG A 31 -5.28 13.59 -6.92
C ARG A 31 -5.96 13.73 -8.29
N LYS A 32 -5.16 13.78 -9.36
CA LYS A 32 -5.67 13.92 -10.74
C LYS A 32 -6.45 12.69 -11.19
N VAL A 33 -5.88 11.49 -11.00
CA VAL A 33 -6.48 10.23 -11.50
C VAL A 33 -7.71 9.85 -10.68
N CYS A 34 -7.68 10.00 -9.35
CA CYS A 34 -8.81 9.65 -8.50
C CYS A 34 -9.88 10.76 -8.40
N GLY A 35 -9.61 11.96 -8.95
CA GLY A 35 -10.48 13.12 -8.74
C GLY A 35 -10.62 13.52 -7.26
N ALA A 36 -9.59 13.25 -6.46
CA ALA A 36 -9.57 13.47 -5.02
C ALA A 36 -9.11 14.88 -4.66
N SER A 37 -9.68 15.48 -3.61
CA SER A 37 -9.26 16.79 -3.12
C SER A 37 -7.97 16.70 -2.29
N ALA A 38 -7.76 15.58 -1.61
CA ALA A 38 -6.59 15.34 -0.76
C ALA A 38 -6.10 13.89 -0.86
N VAL A 39 -4.86 13.68 -0.42
CA VAL A 39 -4.22 12.37 -0.30
C VAL A 39 -3.63 12.23 1.09
N GLN A 40 -3.76 11.04 1.65
CA GLN A 40 -3.25 10.69 2.96
C GLN A 40 -2.27 9.52 2.83
N GLN A 41 -1.12 9.63 3.50
CA GLN A 41 -0.16 8.53 3.57
C GLN A 41 -0.76 7.35 4.32
N VAL A 42 -0.54 6.13 3.82
CA VAL A 42 -0.92 4.94 4.57
C VAL A 42 -0.04 4.79 5.80
N ALA A 43 -0.62 4.28 6.87
CA ALA A 43 0.04 4.12 8.15
C ALA A 43 1.28 3.20 8.06
N ILE A 44 1.14 2.12 7.27
CA ILE A 44 2.20 1.13 7.02
C ILE A 44 2.55 1.10 5.53
N PRO A 45 3.59 1.82 5.10
CA PRO A 45 4.06 1.78 3.73
C PRO A 45 4.81 0.48 3.43
N GLY A 46 4.77 0.04 2.17
CA GLY A 46 5.56 -1.08 1.69
C GLY A 46 6.96 -0.62 1.26
N SER A 47 7.97 -1.49 1.38
CA SER A 47 9.36 -1.18 0.99
C SER A 47 9.53 -0.95 -0.52
N LEU A 48 8.73 -1.64 -1.34
CA LEU A 48 8.80 -1.60 -2.81
C LEU A 48 7.60 -0.90 -3.44
N SER A 49 6.85 -0.15 -2.63
CA SER A 49 5.69 0.60 -3.11
C SER A 49 5.42 1.84 -2.28
N TYR A 50 5.17 2.94 -2.96
CA TYR A 50 4.56 4.11 -2.36
C TYR A 50 3.04 4.02 -2.50
N THR A 51 2.30 4.14 -1.40
CA THR A 51 0.84 3.94 -1.41
C THR A 51 0.15 5.06 -0.64
N VAL A 52 -0.92 5.60 -1.20
CA VAL A 52 -1.69 6.70 -0.63
C VAL A 52 -3.19 6.40 -0.67
N ARG A 53 -3.91 6.92 0.31
CA ARG A 53 -5.37 6.97 0.31
C ARG A 53 -5.81 8.29 -0.33
N CYS A 54 -6.58 8.19 -1.39
CA CYS A 54 -7.23 9.31 -2.06
C CYS A 54 -8.58 9.54 -1.37
N ILE A 55 -8.77 10.72 -0.79
CA ILE A 55 -9.95 11.08 0.00
C ILE A 55 -10.72 12.24 -0.64
N ASP A 56 -11.98 12.39 -0.26
CA ASP A 56 -12.88 13.45 -0.74
C ASP A 56 -12.98 13.45 -2.28
N LEU A 57 -13.35 12.31 -2.85
CA LEU A 57 -13.53 12.16 -4.28
C LEU A 57 -14.68 13.04 -4.77
N ARG A 58 -14.48 13.68 -5.91
CA ARG A 58 -15.55 14.38 -6.63
C ARG A 58 -16.71 13.41 -6.84
N ASN A 59 -17.90 13.79 -6.37
CA ASN A 59 -19.16 13.03 -6.45
C ASN A 59 -19.45 12.04 -5.32
N GLY A 60 -18.76 12.12 -4.17
CA GLY A 60 -19.09 11.32 -2.98
C GLY A 60 -18.86 9.82 -3.17
N GLN A 61 -17.98 9.45 -4.11
CA GLN A 61 -17.53 8.08 -4.29
C GLN A 61 -16.69 7.63 -3.10
N GLN A 62 -16.67 6.32 -2.84
CA GLN A 62 -15.82 5.73 -1.81
C GLN A 62 -14.35 6.09 -2.04
N ASP A 63 -13.59 6.17 -0.94
CA ASP A 63 -12.15 6.39 -1.00
C ASP A 63 -11.44 5.31 -1.82
N LEU A 64 -10.33 5.71 -2.44
CA LEU A 64 -9.49 4.81 -3.23
C LEU A 64 -8.09 4.74 -2.62
N ILE A 65 -7.49 3.56 -2.68
CA ILE A 65 -6.06 3.39 -2.51
C ILE A 65 -5.39 3.50 -3.88
N MET A 66 -4.39 4.37 -3.99
CA MET A 66 -3.47 4.37 -5.13
C MET A 66 -2.12 3.81 -4.69
N SER A 67 -1.61 2.83 -5.44
CA SER A 67 -0.33 2.18 -5.17
C SER A 67 0.59 2.34 -6.37
N PHE A 68 1.75 2.95 -6.12
CA PHE A 68 2.86 3.11 -7.04
C PHE A 68 3.93 2.06 -6.72
N ARG A 69 4.13 1.09 -7.59
CA ARG A 69 4.92 -0.11 -7.33
C ARG A 69 6.14 -0.16 -8.22
N GLN A 70 7.27 -0.60 -7.69
CA GLN A 70 8.41 -0.97 -8.54
C GLN A 70 8.01 -2.11 -9.48
N ALA A 71 8.68 -2.22 -10.63
CA ALA A 71 8.30 -3.15 -11.70
C ALA A 71 8.36 -4.62 -11.25
N GLU A 72 9.21 -4.93 -10.28
CA GLU A 72 9.41 -6.24 -9.66
C GLU A 72 8.26 -6.63 -8.73
N CYS A 73 7.38 -5.67 -8.38
CA CYS A 73 6.25 -5.85 -7.47
C CYS A 73 4.89 -5.71 -8.19
N THR A 74 4.82 -6.15 -9.44
CA THR A 74 3.56 -6.34 -10.16
C THR A 74 2.58 -7.18 -9.34
N LEU A 75 1.31 -6.81 -9.37
CA LEU A 75 0.27 -7.67 -8.84
C LEU A 75 0.00 -8.82 -9.81
N ASP A 76 0.22 -10.05 -9.35
CA ASP A 76 -0.07 -11.26 -10.12
C ASP A 76 -1.59 -11.48 -10.18
N GLN A 77 -2.12 -11.48 -11.40
CA GLN A 77 -3.55 -11.61 -11.65
C GLN A 77 -4.11 -12.97 -11.22
N ALA A 78 -3.35 -14.06 -11.40
CA ALA A 78 -3.77 -15.40 -10.97
C ALA A 78 -3.81 -15.49 -9.44
N VAL A 79 -2.88 -14.84 -8.75
CA VAL A 79 -2.89 -14.74 -7.28
C VAL A 79 -4.07 -13.91 -6.79
N ILE A 80 -4.39 -12.79 -7.46
CA ILE A 80 -5.58 -11.98 -7.13
C ILE A 80 -6.84 -12.81 -7.31
N GLU A 81 -7.00 -13.50 -8.45
CA GLU A 81 -8.17 -14.33 -8.73
C GLU A 81 -8.35 -15.44 -7.71
N LEU A 82 -7.26 -16.13 -7.35
CA LEU A 82 -7.27 -17.14 -6.30
C LEU A 82 -7.70 -16.52 -4.95
N ALA A 83 -7.08 -15.41 -4.55
CA ALA A 83 -7.42 -14.73 -3.29
C ALA A 83 -8.89 -14.28 -3.28
N THR A 84 -9.40 -13.74 -4.38
CA THR A 84 -10.81 -13.35 -4.53
C THR A 84 -11.73 -14.57 -4.45
N SER A 85 -11.35 -15.72 -5.01
CA SER A 85 -12.16 -16.94 -4.91
C SER A 85 -12.33 -17.43 -3.46
N ILE A 86 -11.29 -17.26 -2.63
CA ILE A 86 -11.26 -17.72 -1.24
C ILE A 86 -11.89 -16.69 -0.29
N HIS A 87 -11.49 -15.42 -0.41
CA HIS A 87 -11.80 -14.36 0.54
C HIS A 87 -12.88 -13.37 0.06
N ARG A 88 -13.35 -13.51 -1.19
CA ARG A 88 -14.45 -12.75 -1.80
C ARG A 88 -14.27 -11.24 -1.65
N THR A 89 -15.17 -10.59 -0.91
CA THR A 89 -15.24 -9.13 -0.74
C THR A 89 -14.11 -8.56 0.10
N LEU A 90 -13.30 -9.40 0.75
CA LEU A 90 -12.11 -8.96 1.49
C LEU A 90 -10.89 -8.72 0.59
N VAL A 91 -10.98 -9.05 -0.71
CA VAL A 91 -9.94 -8.74 -1.70
C VAL A 91 -10.45 -7.58 -2.55
N PRO A 92 -9.89 -6.37 -2.42
CA PRO A 92 -10.31 -5.25 -3.22
C PRO A 92 -9.88 -5.47 -4.68
N ALA A 93 -10.79 -5.21 -5.61
CA ALA A 93 -10.48 -5.28 -7.04
C ALA A 93 -9.42 -4.24 -7.41
N ALA A 94 -8.32 -4.67 -8.03
CA ALA A 94 -7.25 -3.80 -8.49
C ALA A 94 -7.48 -3.40 -9.96
N THR A 95 -7.33 -2.11 -10.25
CA THR A 95 -7.33 -1.56 -11.61
C THR A 95 -5.92 -1.09 -11.94
N PHE A 96 -5.36 -1.58 -13.06
CA PHE A 96 -4.04 -1.19 -13.53
C PHE A 96 -4.11 0.03 -14.46
N HIS A 97 -3.30 1.06 -14.18
CA HIS A 97 -3.27 2.32 -14.92
C HIS A 97 -2.04 2.45 -15.84
N GLY A 98 -1.23 1.39 -15.96
CA GLY A 98 0.00 1.44 -16.73
C GLY A 98 1.20 1.92 -15.91
N LYS A 99 2.19 2.46 -16.63
CA LYS A 99 3.41 3.01 -16.04
C LYS A 99 3.25 4.50 -15.76
N MET A 100 3.80 4.96 -14.65
CA MET A 100 3.88 6.39 -14.37
C MET A 100 4.77 7.09 -15.40
N HIS A 101 4.28 8.20 -15.94
CA HIS A 101 4.98 8.94 -16.97
C HIS A 101 6.34 9.46 -16.47
N ASN A 102 7.37 9.38 -17.32
CA ASN A 102 8.74 9.79 -17.03
C ASN A 102 9.33 9.20 -15.75
N SER A 103 8.86 8.06 -15.28
CA SER A 103 9.35 7.42 -14.06
C SER A 103 10.69 6.69 -14.30
N ASN A 104 11.71 7.01 -13.50
CA ASN A 104 13.01 6.35 -13.51
C ASN A 104 13.50 6.05 -12.07
N PRO A 105 13.64 4.77 -11.67
CA PRO A 105 13.24 3.54 -12.39
C PRO A 105 11.73 3.43 -12.61
N PRO A 106 11.17 2.61 -13.52
CA PRO A 106 9.73 2.60 -13.80
C PRO A 106 8.82 2.33 -12.57
N LEU A 107 7.67 3.01 -12.49
CA LEU A 107 6.59 2.66 -11.54
C LEU A 107 5.35 2.18 -12.26
N LEU A 108 4.75 1.12 -11.73
CA LEU A 108 3.45 0.61 -12.11
C LEU A 108 2.39 1.19 -11.17
N VAL A 109 1.27 1.62 -11.74
CA VAL A 109 0.23 2.32 -10.98
C VAL A 109 -1.04 1.50 -10.91
N TYR A 110 -1.56 1.33 -9.71
CA TYR A 110 -2.80 0.61 -9.44
C TYR A 110 -3.74 1.43 -8.56
N THR A 111 -5.05 1.29 -8.78
CA THR A 111 -6.08 1.76 -7.83
C THR A 111 -6.92 0.61 -7.32
N MET A 112 -7.36 0.71 -6.06
CA MET A 112 -8.22 -0.25 -5.39
C MET A 112 -9.25 0.50 -4.51
N PRO A 113 -10.48 -0.02 -4.34
CA PRO A 113 -11.37 0.47 -3.29
C PRO A 113 -10.70 0.44 -1.92
N TYR A 114 -10.86 1.50 -1.14
CA TYR A 114 -10.44 1.50 0.25
C TYR A 114 -11.35 0.58 1.07
N LEU A 115 -10.74 -0.39 1.76
CA LEU A 115 -11.43 -1.21 2.76
C LEU A 115 -11.15 -0.62 4.14
N PRO A 116 -12.18 -0.16 4.87
CA PRO A 116 -12.00 0.33 6.23
C PRO A 116 -11.45 -0.77 7.15
N GLY A 117 -10.43 -0.44 7.92
CA GLY A 117 -9.83 -1.36 8.88
C GLY A 117 -8.64 -0.74 9.58
N ILE A 118 -8.08 -1.49 10.52
CA ILE A 118 -6.83 -1.15 11.21
C ILE A 118 -5.79 -2.18 10.75
N PRO A 119 -4.62 -1.76 10.25
CA PRO A 119 -3.54 -2.69 9.94
C PRO A 119 -3.21 -3.57 11.15
N CYS A 120 -2.96 -4.86 10.94
CA CYS A 120 -2.69 -5.79 12.04
C CYS A 120 -1.51 -5.35 12.93
N LEU A 121 -0.49 -4.70 12.36
CA LEU A 121 0.66 -4.19 13.12
C LEU A 121 0.33 -2.93 13.95
N GLU A 122 -0.78 -2.26 13.67
CA GLU A 122 -1.31 -1.12 14.45
C GLU A 122 -2.47 -1.48 15.35
N ALA A 123 -3.13 -2.63 15.10
CA ALA A 123 -4.06 -3.21 16.04
C ALA A 123 -3.24 -3.51 17.30
N PRO A 124 -3.41 -2.75 18.39
CA PRO A 124 -2.61 -2.93 19.60
C PRO A 124 -2.69 -4.38 20.03
N GLY A 125 -1.55 -4.96 20.43
CA GLY A 125 -1.36 -6.38 20.79
C GLY A 125 -2.60 -6.96 21.45
N SER A 126 -3.54 -7.41 20.62
CA SER A 126 -4.73 -8.06 21.11
C SER A 126 -4.14 -9.28 21.77
N LYS A 127 -4.28 -9.39 23.08
CA LYS A 127 -4.33 -10.70 23.71
C LYS A 127 -5.55 -11.41 23.14
N ALA A 128 -5.53 -11.72 21.84
CA ALA A 128 -6.04 -12.99 21.42
C ALA A 128 -5.18 -13.95 22.25
N GLU A 129 -5.80 -14.66 23.18
CA GLU A 129 -5.17 -15.80 23.80
C GLU A 129 -4.88 -16.77 22.66
N LEU A 130 -3.70 -16.58 22.04
CA LEU A 130 -3.21 -17.47 21.04
C LEU A 130 -2.86 -18.74 21.78
N SER A 131 -3.36 -19.86 21.29
CA SER A 131 -2.83 -21.14 21.71
C SER A 131 -1.31 -21.18 21.45
N LEU A 132 -0.58 -22.01 22.18
CA LEU A 132 0.87 -22.21 21.98
C LEU A 132 1.22 -22.52 20.51
N GLU A 133 0.30 -23.15 19.79
CA GLU A 133 0.46 -23.46 18.37
C GLU A 133 0.36 -22.20 17.49
N GLU A 134 -0.60 -21.33 17.76
CA GLU A 134 -0.79 -20.07 17.04
C GLU A 134 0.35 -19.07 17.32
N GLU A 135 0.85 -19.01 18.56
CA GLU A 135 2.05 -18.22 18.89
C GLU A 135 3.28 -18.71 18.12
N SER A 136 3.47 -20.03 18.06
CA SER A 136 4.59 -20.63 17.33
C SER A 136 4.53 -20.30 15.83
N ARG A 137 3.33 -20.32 15.23
CA ARG A 137 3.11 -19.93 13.84
C ARG A 137 3.36 -18.44 13.62
N HIS A 138 2.90 -17.59 14.54
CA HIS A 138 3.12 -16.15 14.47
C HIS A 138 4.60 -15.78 14.55
N ILE A 139 5.34 -16.38 15.50
CA ILE A 139 6.80 -16.20 15.63
C ILE A 139 7.52 -16.68 14.37
N CYS A 140 7.11 -17.81 13.81
CA CYS A 140 7.67 -18.32 12.56
C CYS A 140 7.43 -17.34 11.40
N PHE A 141 6.20 -16.84 11.25
CA PHE A 141 5.83 -15.87 10.24
C PHE A 141 6.64 -14.56 10.36
N ALA A 142 6.74 -13.99 11.56
CA ALA A 142 7.52 -12.78 11.83
C ALA A 142 9.01 -12.97 11.52
N LYS A 143 9.59 -14.12 11.90
CA LYS A 143 11.00 -14.45 11.59
C LYS A 143 11.26 -14.59 10.09
N HIS A 144 10.28 -15.07 9.31
CA HIS A 144 10.44 -15.25 7.87
C HIS A 144 10.22 -13.95 7.08
N LEU A 145 9.44 -13.00 7.61
CA LEU A 145 9.26 -11.68 7.00
C LEU A 145 10.43 -10.71 7.22
N ALA A 146 11.26 -10.96 8.24
CA ALA A 146 12.41 -10.10 8.58
C ALA A 146 13.69 -10.43 7.77
N ARG A 147 13.55 -10.93 6.53
CA ARG A 147 14.68 -11.22 5.63
C ARG A 147 14.76 -10.21 4.50
#